data_AF-A0A6J6B9W7-F1
#
_entry.id   AF-A0A6J6B9W7-F1
#
_cell.length_a   1.000
_cell.length_b   1.000
_cell.length_c   1.000
_cell.angle_alpha   90.00
_cell.angle_beta   90.00
_cell.angle_gamma   90.00
#
_symmetry.space_group_name_H-M   'P 1'
#
loop_
_entity.id
_entity.type
_entity.pdbx_description
1 polymer ?
#
loop_
_entity_poly.entity_id
_entity_poly.type
_entity_poly.pdbx_seq_one_letter_code
_entity_poly.pdbx_strand_id
1 'polypeptide(L)'
;MGAGGKKGEYIYTYSDDEMKKVTADLKKNGKRWKEPIQRYKGLGEMDADQLRETTMDPDARTLRRITVPDAEAAEKMFELLMGSDVAPRKEFIATAEIDREQIDA
;
A
#
# COMPACT_ATOMS: atom_id res chain seq x y z
N MET A 1 -39.33 -2.85 11.31
CA MET A 1 -38.16 -1.96 11.52
C MET A 1 -37.06 -2.81 12.17
N GLY A 2 -36.18 -3.40 11.37
CA GLY A 2 -35.09 -4.24 11.86
C GLY A 2 -33.99 -3.35 12.45
N ALA A 3 -33.63 -3.60 13.71
CA ALA A 3 -32.55 -2.90 14.38
C ALA A 3 -31.25 -3.03 13.57
N GLY A 4 -30.71 -1.89 13.11
CA GLY A 4 -29.43 -1.83 12.43
C GLY A 4 -28.33 -2.35 13.35
N GLY A 5 -27.74 -3.49 12.99
CA GLY A 5 -26.61 -4.06 13.72
C GLY A 5 -25.45 -3.07 13.78
N LYS A 6 -24.72 -3.06 14.90
CA LYS A 6 -23.51 -2.26 15.09
C LYS A 6 -22.59 -2.38 13.88
N LYS A 7 -22.11 -1.24 13.37
CA LYS A 7 -21.08 -1.17 12.31
C LYS A 7 -19.92 -2.08 12.74
N GLY A 8 -19.59 -3.09 11.93
CA GLY A 8 -18.48 -3.99 12.24
C GLY A 8 -17.17 -3.20 12.35
N GLU A 9 -16.29 -3.63 13.25
CA GLU A 9 -14.93 -3.08 13.35
C GLU A 9 -14.16 -3.47 12.07
N TYR A 10 -13.71 -2.48 11.30
CA TYR A 10 -12.84 -2.68 10.14
C TYR A 10 -11.39 -2.50 10.55
N ILE A 11 -10.51 -3.37 10.07
CA ILE A 11 -9.06 -3.23 10.21
C ILE A 11 -8.48 -3.21 8.80
N TYR A 12 -7.85 -2.09 8.44
CA TYR A 12 -7.17 -1.89 7.17
C TYR A 12 -5.70 -2.25 7.31
N THR A 13 -5.15 -2.91 6.31
CA THR A 13 -3.73 -3.29 6.26
C THR A 13 -3.17 -2.92 4.89
N TYR A 14 -1.95 -2.40 4.84
CA TYR A 14 -1.32 -1.82 3.65
C TYR A 14 -0.22 -2.71 3.07
N SER A 15 0.12 -3.83 3.74
CA SER A 15 1.03 -4.85 3.22
C SER A 15 0.58 -6.27 3.58
N ASP A 16 1.06 -7.25 2.81
CA ASP A 16 0.81 -8.68 3.10
C ASP A 16 1.39 -9.10 4.45
N ASP A 17 2.50 -8.51 4.86
CA ASP A 17 3.15 -8.82 6.13
C ASP A 17 2.41 -8.24 7.33
N GLU A 18 1.87 -7.02 7.19
CA GLU A 18 0.96 -6.45 8.18
C GLU A 18 -0.32 -7.30 8.31
N MET A 19 -0.92 -7.72 7.19
CA MET A 19 -2.11 -8.57 7.20
C MET A 19 -1.87 -9.90 7.93
N LYS A 20 -0.73 -10.56 7.69
CA LYS A 20 -0.35 -11.79 8.41
C LYS A 20 -0.17 -11.56 9.91
N LYS A 21 0.46 -10.46 10.31
CA LYS A 21 0.65 -10.10 11.73
C LYS A 21 -0.70 -9.87 12.42
N VAL A 22 -1.55 -9.03 11.83
CA VAL A 22 -2.88 -8.69 12.36
C VAL A 22 -3.75 -9.93 12.48
N THR A 23 -3.80 -10.79 11.44
CA THR A 23 -4.61 -12.02 11.48
C THR A 23 -4.09 -13.02 12.52
N ALA A 24 -2.77 -13.13 12.71
CA ALA A 24 -2.19 -13.95 13.77
C ALA A 24 -2.57 -13.43 15.17
N ASP A 25 -2.52 -12.11 15.38
CA ASP A 25 -2.90 -11.48 16.65
C ASP A 25 -4.38 -11.62 16.95
N LEU A 26 -5.25 -11.42 15.95
CA LEU A 26 -6.70 -11.62 16.09
C LEU A 26 -7.02 -13.07 16.47
N LYS A 27 -6.34 -14.04 15.83
CA LYS A 27 -6.51 -15.46 16.13
C LYS A 27 -6.07 -15.79 17.56
N LYS A 28 -4.93 -15.25 18.00
CA LYS A 28 -4.43 -15.39 19.38
C LYS A 28 -5.41 -14.81 20.40
N ASN A 29 -6.08 -13.72 20.06
CA ASN A 29 -7.08 -13.05 20.89
C ASN A 29 -8.50 -13.67 20.76
N GLY A 30 -8.66 -14.77 20.03
CA GLY A 30 -9.95 -15.43 19.83
C GLY A 30 -10.96 -14.63 19.01
N LYS A 31 -10.53 -13.53 18.35
CA LYS A 31 -11.38 -12.75 17.45
C LYS A 31 -11.49 -13.46 16.10
N ARG A 32 -12.70 -13.50 15.54
CA ARG A 32 -12.98 -14.00 14.18
C ARG A 32 -13.24 -12.82 13.26
N TRP A 33 -12.87 -12.97 12.00
CA TRP A 33 -13.15 -12.00 10.94
C TRP A 33 -13.96 -12.68 9.82
N LYS A 34 -14.48 -11.87 8.90
CA LYS A 34 -15.18 -12.37 7.71
C LYS A 34 -14.16 -12.92 6.70
N GLU A 35 -14.41 -14.14 6.23
CA GLU A 35 -13.64 -14.74 5.14
C GLU A 35 -14.46 -14.76 3.83
N PRO A 36 -13.82 -14.61 2.66
CA PRO A 36 -12.40 -14.26 2.50
C PRO A 36 -12.11 -12.80 2.91
N ILE A 37 -10.87 -12.52 3.29
CA ILE A 37 -10.40 -11.14 3.54
C ILE A 37 -10.55 -10.35 2.24
N GLN A 38 -11.19 -9.19 2.31
CA GLN A 38 -11.36 -8.32 1.16
C GLN A 38 -10.01 -7.71 0.75
N ARG A 39 -9.61 -7.96 -0.50
CA ARG A 39 -8.39 -7.39 -1.09
C ARG A 39 -8.77 -6.38 -2.14
N TYR A 40 -8.58 -5.10 -1.85
CA TYR A 40 -8.78 -4.02 -2.80
C TYR A 40 -7.76 -4.12 -3.94
N LYS A 41 -8.23 -4.19 -5.19
CA LYS A 41 -7.36 -4.13 -6.38
C LYS A 41 -7.19 -2.71 -6.92
N GLY A 42 -8.03 -1.78 -6.47
CA GLY A 42 -7.95 -0.37 -6.78
C GLY A 42 -8.90 0.46 -5.93
N LEU A 43 -8.76 1.78 -6.01
CA LEU A 43 -9.55 2.73 -5.20
C LEU A 43 -11.05 2.72 -5.53
N GLY A 44 -11.43 2.31 -6.75
CA GLY A 44 -12.83 2.22 -7.16
C GLY A 44 -13.62 1.08 -6.51
N GLU A 45 -12.96 0.19 -5.78
CA GLU A 45 -13.59 -0.88 -4.99
C GLU A 45 -13.93 -0.43 -3.56
N MET A 46 -13.59 0.80 -3.19
CA MET A 46 -13.86 1.40 -1.89
C MET A 46 -15.04 2.36 -1.98
N ASP A 47 -15.94 2.29 -1.00
CA ASP A 47 -16.99 3.29 -0.84
C ASP A 47 -16.41 4.62 -0.34
N ALA A 48 -17.16 5.71 -0.51
CA ALA A 48 -16.69 7.07 -0.17
C ALA A 48 -16.22 7.21 1.30
N ASP A 49 -16.91 6.58 2.24
CA ASP A 49 -16.53 6.59 3.65
C ASP A 49 -15.20 5.88 3.89
N GLN A 50 -14.95 4.78 3.19
CA GLN A 50 -13.73 3.99 3.30
C GLN A 50 -12.54 4.73 2.71
N LEU A 51 -12.73 5.40 1.56
CA LEU A 51 -11.70 6.27 1.00
C LEU A 51 -11.36 7.42 1.95
N ARG A 52 -12.39 8.03 2.55
CA ARG A 52 -12.20 9.13 3.49
C ARG A 52 -11.37 8.70 4.70
N GLU A 53 -11.76 7.62 5.36
CA GLU A 53 -11.10 7.16 6.59
C GLU A 53 -9.69 6.61 6.39
N THR A 54 -9.36 6.11 5.19
CA THR A 54 -8.05 5.52 4.91
C THR A 54 -7.08 6.49 4.23
N THR A 55 -7.55 7.35 3.33
CA THR A 55 -6.66 8.11 2.43
C THR A 55 -6.84 9.63 2.44
N MET A 56 -8.00 10.14 2.87
CA MET A 56 -8.30 11.58 2.74
C MET A 56 -8.29 12.34 4.06
N ASP A 57 -8.74 11.72 5.15
CA ASP A 57 -8.83 12.35 6.48
C ASP A 57 -7.42 12.71 6.99
N PRO A 58 -7.10 13.99 7.26
CA PRO A 58 -5.77 14.41 7.73
C PRO A 58 -5.29 13.70 9.00
N ASP A 59 -6.22 13.27 9.86
CA ASP A 59 -5.90 12.62 11.13
C ASP A 59 -5.58 11.13 10.98
N ALA A 60 -5.97 10.51 9.86
CA ALA A 60 -5.82 9.07 9.62
C ALA A 60 -4.99 8.72 8.38
N ARG A 61 -4.87 9.63 7.42
CA ARG A 61 -4.17 9.38 6.16
C ARG A 61 -2.66 9.28 6.35
N THR A 62 -2.06 8.39 5.57
CA THR A 62 -0.60 8.30 5.44
C THR A 62 -0.18 8.92 4.11
N LEU A 63 0.66 9.96 4.16
CA LEU A 63 1.18 10.65 2.97
C LEU A 63 2.70 10.62 2.94
N ARG A 64 3.28 10.27 1.79
CA ARG A 64 4.72 10.38 1.54
C ARG A 64 5.02 11.67 0.80
N ARG A 65 5.88 12.52 1.39
CA ARG A 65 6.35 13.73 0.73
C ARG A 65 7.53 13.38 -0.17
N ILE A 66 7.36 13.57 -1.48
CA ILE A 66 8.43 13.35 -2.45
C ILE A 66 9.46 14.48 -2.35
N THR A 67 10.73 14.12 -2.29
CA THR A 67 11.87 15.05 -2.25
C THR A 67 12.93 14.60 -3.24
N VAL A 68 13.76 15.55 -3.71
CA VAL A 68 14.85 15.28 -4.67
C VAL A 68 16.14 15.85 -4.07
N PRO A 69 16.88 15.05 -3.29
CA PRO A 69 18.12 15.52 -2.66
C PRO A 69 19.27 15.69 -3.66
N ASP A 70 19.27 14.90 -4.73
CA ASP A 70 20.25 14.96 -5.83
C ASP A 70 19.50 14.94 -7.17
N ALA A 71 19.54 16.07 -7.88
CA ALA A 71 18.84 16.24 -9.14
C ALA A 71 19.51 15.48 -10.30
N GLU A 72 20.84 15.40 -10.32
CA GLU A 72 21.58 14.73 -11.39
C GLU A 72 21.41 13.21 -11.31
N ALA A 73 21.46 12.66 -10.10
CA ALA A 73 21.18 11.24 -9.89
C ALA A 73 19.74 10.88 -10.27
N ALA A 74 18.78 11.74 -9.92
CA ALA A 74 17.37 11.56 -10.29
C ALA A 74 17.18 11.59 -11.82
N GLU A 75 17.78 12.55 -12.52
CA GLU A 75 17.70 12.66 -13.99
C GLU A 75 18.24 11.40 -14.69
N LYS A 76 19.40 10.90 -14.26
CA LYS A 76 19.97 9.65 -14.80
C LYS A 76 19.04 8.46 -14.59
N MET A 77 18.40 8.36 -13.42
CA MET A 77 17.44 7.30 -13.13
C MET A 77 16.17 7.44 -13.97
N PHE A 78 15.68 8.66 -14.19
CA PHE A 78 14.54 8.93 -15.07
C PHE A 78 14.82 8.50 -16.51
N GLU A 79 15.98 8.87 -17.06
CA GLU A 79 16.33 8.47 -18.44
C GLU A 79 16.49 6.95 -18.56
N LEU A 80 17.12 6.30 -17.57
CA LEU A 80 17.24 4.84 -17.55
C LEU A 80 15.87 4.13 -17.54
N LEU A 81 14.94 4.60 -16.69
CA LEU A 81 13.64 3.93 -16.49
C LEU A 81 12.57 4.33 -17.50
N MET A 82 12.63 5.55 -18.03
CA MET A 82 11.56 6.16 -18.85
C MET A 82 12.03 6.60 -20.24
N GLY A 83 13.33 6.54 -20.54
CA GLY A 83 13.91 6.93 -21.83
C GLY A 83 13.52 6.01 -23.00
N SER A 84 14.11 6.24 -24.16
CA SER A 84 13.80 5.43 -25.35
C SER A 84 14.57 4.12 -25.43
N ASP A 85 15.72 4.03 -24.76
CA ASP A 85 16.57 2.84 -24.83
C ASP A 85 16.07 1.72 -23.91
N VAL A 86 15.83 0.56 -24.50
CA VAL A 86 15.28 -0.63 -23.82
C VAL A 86 16.39 -1.48 -23.20
N ALA A 87 17.57 -1.53 -23.83
CA ALA A 87 18.66 -2.40 -23.39
C ALA A 87 19.13 -2.09 -21.94
N PRO A 88 19.49 -0.84 -21.59
CA PRO A 88 19.97 -0.52 -20.25
C PRO A 88 18.87 -0.69 -19.20
N ARG A 89 17.60 -0.39 -19.54
CA ARG A 89 16.46 -0.64 -18.65
C ARG A 89 16.29 -2.12 -18.35
N LYS A 90 16.38 -2.98 -19.37
CA LYS A 90 16.22 -4.44 -19.21
C LYS A 90 17.34 -5.00 -18.34
N GLU A 91 18.57 -4.56 -18.55
CA GLU A 91 19.70 -4.95 -17.72
C GLU A 91 19.49 -4.51 -16.27
N PHE A 92 19.11 -3.25 -16.06
CA PHE A 92 18.80 -2.73 -14.73
C PHE A 92 17.72 -3.56 -14.00
N ILE A 93 16.59 -3.85 -14.64
CA ILE A 93 15.50 -4.63 -14.00
C ILE A 93 15.98 -6.07 -13.66
N ALA A 94 16.89 -6.64 -14.44
CA ALA A 94 17.37 -8.01 -14.23
C ALA A 94 18.45 -8.12 -13.15
N THR A 95 19.27 -7.09 -12.97
CA THR A 95 20.46 -7.14 -12.09
C THR A 95 20.37 -6.23 -10.87
N ALA A 96 19.47 -5.24 -10.85
CA ALA A 96 19.37 -4.30 -9.74
C ALA A 96 18.96 -5.03 -8.45
N GLU A 97 19.83 -4.92 -7.44
CA GLU A 97 19.46 -5.18 -6.06
C GLU A 97 18.71 -3.97 -5.53
N ILE A 98 17.38 -4.01 -5.64
CA ILE A 98 16.52 -2.96 -5.10
C ILE A 98 16.21 -3.30 -3.64
N ASP A 99 16.64 -2.42 -2.74
CA ASP A 99 16.26 -2.48 -1.34
C ASP A 99 14.74 -2.28 -1.20
N ARG A 100 14.04 -3.36 -0.83
CA ARG A 100 12.59 -3.35 -0.67
C ARG A 100 12.14 -2.48 0.48
N GLU A 101 12.98 -2.29 1.50
CA GLU A 101 12.68 -1.39 2.60
C GLU A 101 12.64 0.07 2.12
N GLN A 102 13.38 0.44 1.07
CA GLN A 102 13.35 1.79 0.49
C GLN A 102 12.11 2.05 -0.39
N ILE A 103 11.49 0.99 -0.92
CA ILE A 103 10.32 1.09 -1.80
C ILE A 103 9.05 1.30 -0.98
N ASP A 104 8.83 0.44 0.03
CA ASP A 104 7.58 0.38 0.80
C ASP A 104 7.67 1.05 2.19
N ALA A 105 8.77 1.75 2.51
CA ALA A 105 8.85 2.61 3.70
C ALA A 105 8.02 3.90 3.61
#